data_AF-A0A960HPI1-F1
#
_entry.id   AF-A0A960HPI1-F1
#
_cell.length_a   1.000
_cell.length_b   1.000
_cell.length_c   1.000
_cell.angle_alpha   90.00
_cell.angle_beta   90.00
_cell.angle_gamma   90.00
#
_symmetry.space_group_name_H-M   'P 1'
#
loop_
_entity.id
_entity.type
_entity.pdbx_description
1 polymer ?
#
loop_
_entity_poly.entity_id
_entity_poly.type
_entity_poly.pdbx_seq_one_letter_code
_entity_poly.pdbx_strand_id
1 'polypeptide(L)'
;MNGRGVVALVLQLGFLSVAFVGRTIAHRRTTGDSGFRWQRHDRSARVSGALFAAAIVVGIVGVGLVAFSATAMWGALGGPVSLAVGVSVFFAGCALTLVGQSAMGTSWRIGVDPTERTELVTTGPFGWARNPIFTGMVTAALGLMLMAPNALTLAAVIGLIVAVEVQVRSVEEPYLSTAMPGWVTYARRVGRFVPRLGRIGD
;
A
#
# COMPACT_ATOMS: atom_id res chain seq x y z
N MET A 1 13.66 -5.48 -25.74
CA MET A 1 13.16 -5.55 -24.35
C MET A 1 14.27 -5.10 -23.42
N ASN A 2 13.96 -4.26 -22.43
CA ASN A 2 14.90 -3.77 -21.44
C ASN A 2 14.93 -4.72 -20.24
N GLY A 3 16.06 -5.37 -19.96
CA GLY A 3 16.17 -6.38 -18.90
C GLY A 3 15.78 -5.86 -17.51
N ARG A 4 16.19 -4.63 -17.17
CA ARG A 4 15.83 -3.97 -15.90
C ARG A 4 14.33 -3.72 -15.79
N GLY A 5 13.72 -3.20 -16.86
CA GLY A 5 12.27 -2.99 -16.89
C GLY A 5 11.48 -4.30 -16.78
N VAL A 6 11.96 -5.38 -17.40
CA VAL A 6 11.35 -6.72 -17.29
C VAL A 6 11.43 -7.24 -15.85
N VAL A 7 12.58 -7.11 -15.18
CA VAL A 7 12.72 -7.48 -13.76
C VAL A 7 11.74 -6.69 -12.89
N ALA A 8 11.67 -5.37 -13.08
CA ALA A 8 10.73 -4.52 -12.35
C ALA A 8 9.27 -4.95 -12.56
N LEU A 9 8.89 -5.28 -13.80
CA LEU A 9 7.54 -5.72 -14.14
C LEU A 9 7.20 -7.07 -13.48
N VAL A 10 8.13 -8.04 -13.53
CA VAL A 10 7.95 -9.35 -12.88
C VAL A 10 7.79 -9.18 -11.36
N LEU A 11 8.65 -8.38 -10.74
CA LEU A 11 8.56 -8.09 -9.30
C LEU A 11 7.24 -7.41 -8.94
N GLN A 12 6.81 -6.41 -9.71
CA GLN A 12 5.56 -5.70 -9.50
C GLN A 12 4.36 -6.65 -9.57
N LEU A 13 4.26 -7.43 -10.65
CA LEU A 13 3.15 -8.38 -10.82
C LEU A 13 3.16 -9.45 -9.75
N GLY A 14 4.33 -10.01 -9.42
CA GLY A 14 4.50 -10.98 -8.34
C GLY A 14 4.05 -10.43 -6.99
N PHE A 15 4.44 -9.21 -6.65
CA PHE A 15 4.01 -8.56 -5.42
C PHE A 15 2.50 -8.32 -5.38
N LEU A 16 1.91 -7.80 -6.46
CA LEU A 16 0.45 -7.60 -6.54
C LEU A 16 -0.30 -8.93 -6.38
N SER A 17 0.18 -10.00 -7.01
CA SER A 17 -0.38 -11.34 -6.86
C SER A 17 -0.31 -11.82 -5.41
N VAL A 18 0.85 -11.69 -4.74
CA VAL A 18 1.00 -12.15 -3.35
C VAL A 18 0.17 -11.29 -2.38
N ALA A 19 0.30 -9.97 -2.47
CA ALA A 19 -0.29 -9.02 -1.52
C ALA A 19 -1.83 -8.93 -1.60
N PHE A 20 -2.42 -9.20 -2.77
CA PHE A 20 -3.87 -9.15 -2.95
C PHE A 20 -4.47 -10.54 -3.16
N VAL A 21 -4.04 -11.29 -4.18
CA VAL A 21 -4.65 -12.59 -4.53
C VAL A 21 -4.28 -13.63 -3.48
N GLY A 22 -3.00 -13.79 -3.18
CA GLY A 22 -2.49 -14.72 -2.17
C GLY A 22 -3.10 -14.44 -0.80
N ARG A 23 -3.11 -13.17 -0.38
CA ARG A 23 -3.70 -12.76 0.90
C ARG A 23 -5.19 -13.05 0.99
N THR A 24 -5.95 -12.77 -0.08
CA THR A 24 -7.40 -13.04 -0.15
C THR A 24 -7.69 -14.53 -0.08
N ILE A 25 -6.93 -15.36 -0.81
CA ILE A 25 -7.09 -16.82 -0.76
C ILE A 25 -6.77 -17.36 0.64
N ALA A 26 -5.67 -16.91 1.23
CA ALA A 26 -5.28 -17.31 2.59
C ALA A 26 -6.36 -16.94 3.61
N HIS A 27 -6.88 -15.71 3.53
CA HIS A 27 -7.97 -15.26 4.41
C HIS A 27 -9.23 -16.12 4.22
N ARG A 28 -9.69 -16.32 2.98
CA ARG A 28 -10.86 -17.18 2.65
C ARG A 28 -10.72 -18.60 3.19
N ARG A 29 -9.53 -19.19 3.10
CA ARG A 29 -9.29 -20.54 3.62
C ARG A 29 -9.39 -20.62 5.15
N THR A 30 -9.09 -19.53 5.85
CA THR A 30 -9.13 -19.48 7.31
C THR A 30 -10.48 -19.04 7.88
N THR A 31 -11.18 -18.10 7.22
CA THR A 31 -12.40 -17.47 7.75
C THR A 31 -13.66 -17.82 6.96
N GLY A 32 -13.52 -18.39 5.75
CA GLY A 32 -14.62 -18.51 4.79
C GLY A 32 -14.99 -17.20 4.09
N ASP A 33 -14.38 -16.07 4.49
CA ASP A 33 -14.69 -14.73 3.98
C ASP A 33 -13.56 -14.21 3.08
N SER A 34 -13.93 -13.42 2.07
CA SER A 34 -13.00 -12.67 1.23
C SER A 34 -12.29 -11.53 1.94
N GLY A 35 -12.88 -10.97 3.00
CA GLY A 35 -12.39 -9.77 3.67
C GLY A 35 -12.59 -8.49 2.85
N PHE A 36 -13.23 -8.53 1.68
CA PHE A 36 -13.57 -7.33 0.92
C PHE A 36 -14.90 -6.76 1.39
N ARG A 37 -14.88 -5.50 1.83
CA ARG A 37 -16.06 -4.74 2.24
C ARG A 37 -16.32 -3.64 1.22
N TRP A 38 -17.31 -3.86 0.35
CA TRP A 38 -17.57 -2.98 -0.77
C TRP A 38 -18.50 -1.83 -0.37
N GLN A 39 -17.94 -0.64 -0.17
CA GLN A 39 -18.70 0.55 0.25
C GLN A 39 -19.29 1.34 -0.92
N ARG A 40 -20.43 0.90 -1.47
CA ARG A 40 -21.11 1.59 -2.59
C ARG A 40 -21.58 3.01 -2.27
N HIS A 41 -21.90 3.28 -1.00
CA HIS A 41 -22.59 4.51 -0.60
C HIS A 41 -21.66 5.63 -0.15
N ASP A 42 -20.45 5.34 0.33
CA ASP A 42 -19.49 6.37 0.71
C ASP A 42 -18.74 6.91 -0.52
N ARG A 43 -18.82 8.23 -0.75
CA ARG A 43 -18.11 8.89 -1.84
C ARG A 43 -16.59 8.83 -1.64
N SER A 44 -16.10 9.04 -0.42
CA SER A 44 -14.67 9.06 -0.10
C SER A 44 -14.04 7.68 -0.31
N ALA A 45 -14.74 6.61 0.05
CA ALA A 45 -14.31 5.24 -0.18
C ALA A 45 -14.25 4.87 -1.67
N ARG A 46 -15.21 5.34 -2.48
CA ARG A 46 -15.17 5.13 -3.94
C ARG A 46 -14.02 5.90 -4.59
N VAL A 47 -13.80 7.15 -4.17
CA VAL A 47 -12.72 8.00 -4.71
C VAL A 47 -11.36 7.40 -4.38
N SER A 48 -11.11 7.04 -3.11
CA SER A 48 -9.86 6.39 -2.71
C SER A 48 -9.64 5.06 -3.44
N GLY A 49 -10.66 4.20 -3.52
CA GLY A 49 -10.58 2.94 -4.27
C GLY A 49 -10.23 3.15 -5.76
N ALA A 50 -10.85 4.13 -6.41
CA ALA A 50 -10.53 4.50 -7.79
C ALA A 50 -9.11 5.04 -7.94
N LEU A 51 -8.63 5.86 -6.99
CA LEU A 51 -7.26 6.37 -6.97
C LEU A 51 -6.24 5.24 -6.79
N PHE A 52 -6.50 4.25 -5.93
CA PHE A 52 -5.65 3.05 -5.80
C PHE A 52 -5.58 2.27 -7.13
N ALA A 53 -6.73 1.99 -7.74
CA ALA A 53 -6.78 1.28 -9.01
C ALA A 53 -6.03 2.04 -10.12
N ALA A 54 -6.24 3.36 -10.21
CA ALA A 54 -5.55 4.22 -11.16
C ALA A 54 -4.03 4.20 -10.92
N ALA A 55 -3.57 4.35 -9.67
CA ALA A 55 -2.15 4.31 -9.33
C ALA A 55 -1.51 2.95 -9.71
N ILE A 56 -2.20 1.84 -9.47
CA ILE A 56 -1.74 0.50 -9.86
C ILE A 56 -1.63 0.38 -11.37
N VAL A 57 -2.66 0.77 -12.12
CA VAL A 57 -2.67 0.71 -13.59
C VAL A 57 -1.58 1.59 -14.17
N VAL A 58 -1.48 2.85 -13.74
CA VAL A 58 -0.44 3.79 -14.18
C VAL A 58 0.95 3.24 -13.86
N GLY A 59 1.13 2.60 -12.69
CA GLY A 59 2.38 1.94 -12.33
C GLY A 59 2.73 0.79 -13.26
N ILE A 60 1.79 -0.13 -13.52
CA ILE A 60 1.98 -1.26 -14.44
C ILE A 60 2.33 -0.76 -15.84
N VAL A 61 1.61 0.25 -16.35
CA VAL A 61 1.87 0.85 -17.66
C VAL A 61 3.25 1.51 -17.65
N GLY A 62 3.59 2.30 -16.64
CA GLY A 62 4.88 3.00 -16.54
C GLY A 62 6.08 2.04 -16.50
N VAL A 63 5.99 0.94 -15.75
CA VAL A 63 7.04 -0.08 -15.71
C VAL A 63 7.05 -0.89 -17.01
N GLY A 64 5.88 -1.24 -17.55
CA GLY A 64 5.74 -1.97 -18.81
C GLY A 64 6.34 -1.23 -20.00
N LEU A 65 6.11 0.08 -20.12
CA LEU A 65 6.72 0.89 -21.18
C LEU A 65 8.25 0.84 -21.12
N VAL A 66 8.85 0.83 -19.93
CA VAL A 66 10.30 0.64 -19.79
C VAL A 66 10.70 -0.79 -20.19
N ALA A 67 9.99 -1.81 -19.71
CA ALA A 67 10.26 -3.23 -20.02
C ALA A 67 10.28 -3.53 -21.53
N PHE A 68 9.36 -2.91 -22.28
CA PHE A 68 9.26 -3.06 -23.73
C PHE A 68 10.07 -2.01 -24.52
N SER A 69 10.91 -1.22 -23.84
CA SER A 69 11.73 -0.16 -24.45
C SER A 69 10.91 0.89 -25.22
N ALA A 70 9.66 1.10 -24.82
CA ALA A 70 8.73 2.07 -25.42
C ALA A 70 8.83 3.48 -24.78
N THR A 71 9.61 3.63 -23.71
CA THR A 71 9.94 4.93 -23.11
C THR A 71 11.37 4.94 -22.56
N ALA A 72 11.97 6.12 -22.50
CA ALA A 72 13.29 6.31 -21.92
C ALA A 72 13.21 6.48 -20.40
N MET A 73 14.21 5.94 -19.70
CA MET A 73 14.41 6.22 -18.29
C MET A 73 15.07 7.58 -18.10
N TRP A 74 14.86 8.21 -16.95
CA TRP A 74 15.62 9.40 -16.58
C TRP A 74 17.09 9.04 -16.41
N GLY A 75 17.97 9.72 -17.16
CA GLY A 75 19.41 9.41 -17.21
C GLY A 75 20.06 9.38 -15.83
N ALA A 76 19.74 10.33 -14.96
CA ALA A 76 20.28 10.43 -13.60
C ALA A 76 19.99 9.19 -12.72
N LEU A 77 18.90 8.46 -13.00
CA LEU A 77 18.48 7.27 -12.25
C LEU A 77 18.61 5.98 -13.09
N GLY A 78 19.16 6.05 -14.29
CA GLY A 78 19.33 4.92 -15.21
C GLY A 78 20.47 3.98 -14.86
N GLY A 79 21.35 4.37 -13.93
CA GLY A 79 22.53 3.59 -13.52
C GLY A 79 22.24 2.40 -12.58
N PRO A 80 23.25 1.53 -12.35
CA PRO A 80 23.11 0.32 -11.55
C PRO A 80 22.87 0.59 -10.05
N VAL A 81 23.38 1.70 -9.51
CA VAL A 81 23.14 2.09 -8.11
C VAL A 81 21.65 2.31 -7.85
N SER A 82 20.97 3.04 -8.74
CA SER A 82 19.52 3.27 -8.66
C SER A 82 18.74 1.95 -8.72
N LEU A 83 19.18 1.00 -9.54
CA LEU A 83 18.58 -0.34 -9.59
C LEU A 83 18.73 -1.08 -8.25
N ALA A 84 19.95 -1.13 -7.70
CA ALA A 84 20.23 -1.83 -6.44
C ALA A 84 19.44 -1.23 -5.26
N VAL A 85 19.41 0.11 -5.19
CA VAL A 85 18.59 0.83 -4.20
C VAL A 85 17.10 0.54 -4.42
N GLY A 86 16.62 0.62 -5.66
CA GLY A 86 15.22 0.36 -6.00
C GLY A 86 14.76 -1.04 -5.61
N VAL A 87 15.57 -2.07 -5.89
CA VAL A 87 15.31 -3.46 -5.48
C VAL A 87 15.26 -3.59 -3.95
N SER A 88 16.23 -2.98 -3.26
CA SER A 88 16.30 -3.04 -1.79
C SER A 88 15.09 -2.37 -1.14
N VAL A 89 14.74 -1.17 -1.62
CA VAL A 89 13.57 -0.41 -1.17
C VAL A 89 12.28 -1.17 -1.49
N PHE A 90 12.18 -1.78 -2.67
CA PHE A 90 11.03 -2.59 -3.06
C PHE A 90 10.80 -3.74 -2.09
N PHE A 91 11.82 -4.57 -1.83
CA PHE A 91 11.68 -5.72 -0.94
C PHE A 91 11.42 -5.31 0.51
N ALA A 92 12.01 -4.20 0.99
CA ALA A 92 11.68 -3.65 2.30
C ALA A 92 10.21 -3.25 2.40
N GLY A 93 9.67 -2.59 1.37
CA GLY A 93 8.25 -2.24 1.28
C GLY A 93 7.34 -3.46 1.21
N CYS A 94 7.71 -4.48 0.43
CA CYS A 94 6.99 -5.75 0.36
C CYS A 94 6.96 -6.44 1.73
N ALA A 95 8.12 -6.54 2.40
CA ALA A 95 8.21 -7.14 3.73
C ALA A 95 7.32 -6.42 4.74
N LEU A 96 7.36 -5.09 4.79
CA LEU A 96 6.51 -4.31 5.69
C LEU A 96 5.01 -4.50 5.39
N THR A 97 4.64 -4.52 4.10
CA THR A 97 3.26 -4.77 3.66
C THR A 97 2.79 -6.15 4.14
N LEU A 98 3.55 -7.20 3.84
CA LEU A 98 3.17 -8.58 4.13
C LEU A 98 3.16 -8.85 5.63
N VAL A 99 4.17 -8.37 6.38
CA VAL A 99 4.20 -8.51 7.85
C VAL A 99 3.03 -7.75 8.48
N GLY A 100 2.70 -6.55 8.00
CA GLY A 100 1.51 -5.81 8.46
C GLY A 100 0.20 -6.55 8.16
N GLN A 101 0.06 -7.10 6.96
CA GLN A 101 -1.11 -7.91 6.57
C GLN A 101 -1.24 -9.19 7.42
N SER A 102 -0.13 -9.83 7.74
CA SER A 102 -0.09 -11.02 8.61
C SER A 102 -0.40 -10.67 10.06
N ALA A 103 0.10 -9.54 10.57
CA ALA A 103 -0.17 -9.07 11.93
C ALA A 103 -1.66 -8.75 12.16
N MET A 104 -2.40 -8.36 11.12
CA MET A 104 -3.86 -8.20 11.21
C MET A 104 -4.61 -9.54 11.36
N GLY A 105 -4.01 -10.68 10.99
CA GLY A 105 -4.62 -12.01 11.16
C GLY A 105 -6.01 -12.13 10.51
N THR A 106 -7.00 -12.52 11.32
CA THR A 106 -8.43 -12.63 10.94
C THR A 106 -9.15 -11.28 10.86
N SER A 107 -8.55 -10.21 11.38
CA SER A 107 -9.12 -8.86 11.33
C SER A 107 -8.78 -8.12 10.04
N TRP A 108 -7.94 -8.70 9.18
CA TRP A 108 -7.58 -8.15 7.87
C TRP A 108 -8.81 -8.04 6.97
N ARG A 109 -8.96 -6.86 6.36
CA ARG A 109 -10.02 -6.57 5.41
C ARG A 109 -9.58 -5.44 4.48
N ILE A 110 -10.22 -5.35 3.32
CA ILE A 110 -10.08 -4.22 2.39
C ILE A 110 -11.40 -3.45 2.39
N GLY A 111 -11.34 -2.20 2.83
CA GLY A 111 -12.50 -1.35 3.09
C GLY A 111 -12.98 -1.43 4.54
N VAL A 112 -13.91 -0.57 4.90
CA VAL A 112 -14.56 -0.50 6.21
C VAL A 112 -16.00 -1.03 6.13
N ASP A 113 -16.43 -1.84 7.08
CA ASP A 113 -17.85 -2.15 7.30
C ASP A 113 -18.27 -1.57 8.65
N PRO A 114 -19.21 -0.61 8.68
CA PRO A 114 -19.61 0.02 9.92
C PRO A 114 -20.24 -0.91 10.96
N THR A 115 -20.77 -2.05 10.50
CA THR A 115 -21.49 -3.01 11.33
C THR A 115 -20.56 -4.03 11.99
N GLU A 116 -19.32 -4.16 11.51
CA GLU A 116 -18.36 -5.13 12.05
C GLU A 116 -17.60 -4.58 13.25
N ARG A 117 -17.64 -5.33 14.35
CA ARG A 117 -16.78 -5.10 15.51
C ARG A 117 -15.59 -6.04 15.40
N THR A 118 -14.40 -5.48 15.29
CA THR A 118 -13.13 -6.23 15.21
C THR A 118 -12.19 -5.72 16.28
N GLU A 119 -11.24 -6.56 16.69
CA GLU A 119 -10.25 -6.17 17.67
C GLU A 119 -9.25 -5.16 17.09
N LEU A 120 -8.89 -4.17 17.91
CA LEU A 120 -7.90 -3.19 17.54
C LEU A 120 -6.49 -3.80 17.65
N VAL A 121 -5.86 -4.03 16.50
CA VAL A 121 -4.49 -4.55 16.43
C VAL A 121 -3.50 -3.42 16.70
N THR A 122 -2.69 -3.56 17.76
CA THR A 122 -1.71 -2.54 18.20
C THR A 122 -0.28 -3.09 18.38
N THR A 123 -0.07 -4.36 18.06
CA THR A 123 1.22 -5.07 18.22
C THR A 123 1.94 -5.26 16.88
N GLY A 124 3.22 -5.63 16.93
CA GLY A 124 4.05 -5.77 15.73
C GLY A 124 4.22 -4.42 15.00
N PRO A 125 4.10 -4.37 13.66
CA PRO A 125 4.23 -3.12 12.90
C PRO A 125 3.25 -2.02 13.34
N PHE A 126 2.08 -2.39 13.86
CA PHE A 126 1.08 -1.45 14.37
C PHE A 126 1.54 -0.74 15.65
N GLY A 127 2.52 -1.30 16.37
CA GLY A 127 3.16 -0.62 17.49
C GLY A 127 4.05 0.58 17.07
N TRP A 128 4.41 0.68 15.80
CA TRP A 128 5.27 1.75 15.28
C TRP A 128 4.46 2.87 14.60
N ALA A 129 3.49 2.48 13.78
CA ALA A 129 2.57 3.38 13.08
C ALA A 129 1.22 2.70 12.94
N ARG A 130 0.14 3.48 12.87
CA ARG A 130 -1.21 2.90 12.75
C ARG A 130 -1.57 2.40 11.34
N ASN A 131 -0.84 2.83 10.32
CA ASN A 131 -1.03 2.41 8.92
C ASN A 131 0.24 1.83 8.27
N PRO A 132 0.90 0.82 8.86
CA PRO A 132 2.19 0.32 8.39
C PRO A 132 2.10 -0.37 7.02
N ILE A 133 0.95 -0.98 6.71
CA ILE A 133 0.68 -1.63 5.42
C ILE A 133 0.74 -0.59 4.28
N PHE A 134 0.07 0.55 4.44
CA PHE A 134 0.09 1.61 3.43
C PHE A 134 1.48 2.22 3.26
N THR A 135 2.24 2.37 4.36
CA THR A 135 3.64 2.76 4.30
C THR A 135 4.45 1.77 3.47
N GLY A 136 4.30 0.47 3.73
CA GLY A 136 4.95 -0.59 2.96
C GLY A 136 4.59 -0.54 1.46
N MET A 137 3.32 -0.31 1.12
CA MET A 137 2.87 -0.20 -0.27
C MET A 137 3.51 1.00 -0.99
N VAL A 138 3.56 2.18 -0.34
CA VAL A 138 4.21 3.36 -0.90
C VAL A 138 5.71 3.14 -1.05
N THR A 139 6.37 2.52 -0.06
CA THR A 139 7.79 2.15 -0.13
C THR A 139 8.06 1.19 -1.29
N ALA A 140 7.21 0.17 -1.49
CA ALA A 140 7.34 -0.74 -2.62
C ALA A 140 7.18 0.00 -3.97
N ALA A 141 6.19 0.88 -4.09
CA ALA A 141 6.00 1.69 -5.30
C ALA A 141 7.20 2.62 -5.58
N LEU A 142 7.81 3.22 -4.55
CA LEU A 142 9.04 3.99 -4.67
C LEU A 142 10.20 3.13 -5.18
N GLY A 143 10.34 1.91 -4.68
CA GLY A 143 11.32 0.95 -5.18
C GLY A 143 11.15 0.66 -6.67
N LEU A 144 9.91 0.41 -7.11
CA LEU A 144 9.60 0.22 -8.53
C LEU A 144 9.89 1.45 -9.39
N MET A 145 9.57 2.65 -8.89
CA MET A 145 9.91 3.90 -9.57
C MET A 145 11.42 4.03 -9.75
N LEU A 146 12.22 3.73 -8.72
CA LEU A 146 13.67 3.73 -8.85
C LEU A 146 14.16 2.65 -9.82
N MET A 147 13.51 1.49 -9.91
CA MET A 147 13.85 0.46 -10.90
C MET A 147 13.45 0.81 -12.34
N ALA A 148 12.44 1.64 -12.56
CA ALA A 148 11.98 2.05 -13.89
C ALA A 148 11.65 3.55 -13.90
N PRO A 149 12.64 4.45 -13.72
CA PRO A 149 12.39 5.85 -13.41
C PRO A 149 11.89 6.61 -14.64
N ASN A 150 10.61 6.98 -14.60
CA ASN A 150 9.96 7.77 -15.63
C ASN A 150 8.76 8.54 -15.03
N ALA A 151 8.16 9.42 -15.83
CA ALA A 151 7.06 10.26 -15.37
C ALA A 151 5.83 9.46 -14.88
N LEU A 152 5.51 8.33 -15.52
CA LEU A 152 4.36 7.51 -15.12
C LEU A 152 4.63 6.75 -13.82
N THR A 153 5.84 6.22 -13.62
CA THR A 153 6.15 5.55 -12.34
C THR A 153 6.21 6.53 -11.17
N LEU A 154 6.69 7.76 -11.39
CA LEU A 154 6.54 8.84 -10.40
C LEU A 154 5.06 9.19 -10.15
N ALA A 155 4.27 9.36 -11.21
CA ALA A 155 2.84 9.66 -11.09
C ALA A 155 2.08 8.56 -10.34
N ALA A 156 2.45 7.29 -10.54
CA ALA A 156 1.90 6.16 -9.80
C ALA A 156 2.20 6.26 -8.30
N VAL A 157 3.44 6.61 -7.92
CA VAL A 157 3.81 6.82 -6.51
C VAL A 157 3.01 7.97 -5.90
N ILE A 158 2.96 9.12 -6.57
CA ILE A 158 2.22 10.30 -6.08
C ILE A 158 0.73 9.97 -5.97
N GLY A 159 0.16 9.34 -6.99
CA GLY A 159 -1.24 8.91 -7.01
C GLY A 159 -1.54 7.93 -5.87
N LEU A 160 -0.63 7.00 -5.57
CA LEU A 160 -0.76 6.07 -4.45
C LEU A 160 -0.71 6.79 -3.10
N ILE A 161 0.19 7.76 -2.92
CA ILE A 161 0.25 8.58 -1.69
C ILE A 161 -1.08 9.32 -1.49
N VAL A 162 -1.62 9.94 -2.54
CA VAL A 162 -2.92 10.62 -2.48
C VAL A 162 -4.04 9.63 -2.15
N ALA A 163 -4.07 8.45 -2.79
CA ALA A 163 -5.05 7.41 -2.52
C ALA A 163 -5.03 6.97 -1.04
N VAL A 164 -3.84 6.73 -0.51
CA VAL A 164 -3.60 6.35 0.89
C VAL A 164 -4.06 7.45 1.85
N GLU A 165 -3.73 8.70 1.56
CA GLU A 165 -4.12 9.83 2.43
C GLU A 165 -5.64 10.01 2.47
N VAL A 166 -6.31 9.92 1.32
CA VAL A 166 -7.77 9.98 1.25
C VAL A 166 -8.41 8.79 1.98
N GLN A 167 -7.90 7.57 1.75
CA GLN A 167 -8.40 6.37 2.40
C GLN A 167 -8.28 6.47 3.93
N VAL A 168 -7.10 6.83 4.43
CA VAL A 168 -6.88 6.88 5.88
C VAL A 168 -7.65 8.02 6.52
N ARG A 169 -7.51 9.26 6.01
CA ARG A 169 -8.07 10.43 6.71
C ARG A 169 -9.57 10.60 6.52
N SER A 170 -10.09 10.22 5.37
CA SER A 170 -11.49 10.48 5.01
C SER A 170 -12.39 9.26 5.13
N VAL A 171 -11.82 8.05 5.29
CA VAL A 171 -12.59 6.80 5.39
C VAL A 171 -12.28 6.07 6.68
N GLU A 172 -11.01 5.68 6.91
CA GLU A 172 -10.68 4.78 8.02
C GLU A 172 -10.66 5.47 9.39
N GLU A 173 -9.90 6.56 9.56
CA GLU A 173 -9.74 7.21 10.86
C GLU A 173 -11.08 7.73 11.45
N PRO A 174 -11.97 8.41 10.69
CA PRO A 174 -13.25 8.88 11.23
C PRO A 174 -14.15 7.72 11.71
N TYR A 175 -14.09 6.59 11.00
CA TYR A 175 -14.81 5.39 11.41
C TYR A 175 -14.18 4.80 12.68
N LEU A 176 -12.87 4.57 12.68
CA LEU A 176 -12.17 3.93 13.79
C LEU A 176 -12.30 4.73 15.09
N SER A 177 -12.24 6.06 15.02
CA SER A 177 -12.42 6.93 16.20
C SER A 177 -13.79 6.81 16.84
N THR A 178 -14.81 6.46 16.05
CA THR A 178 -16.20 6.38 16.50
C THR A 178 -16.57 4.95 16.89
N ALA A 179 -16.07 3.96 16.16
CA ALA A 179 -16.50 2.58 16.27
C ALA A 179 -15.60 1.69 17.13
N MET A 180 -14.35 2.08 17.39
CA MET A 180 -13.38 1.26 18.12
C MET A 180 -12.96 1.87 19.46
N PRO A 181 -13.36 1.27 20.60
CA PRO A 181 -12.86 1.64 21.91
C PRO A 181 -11.32 1.60 21.98
N GLY A 182 -10.72 2.59 22.62
CA GLY A 182 -9.26 2.67 22.81
C GLY A 182 -8.47 3.18 21.59
N TRP A 183 -9.10 3.37 20.43
CA TRP A 183 -8.42 3.84 19.21
C TRP A 183 -7.75 5.21 19.40
N VAL A 184 -8.42 6.17 20.03
CA VAL A 184 -7.86 7.51 20.26
C VAL A 184 -6.59 7.44 21.14
N THR A 185 -6.62 6.65 22.22
CA THR A 185 -5.45 6.43 23.09
C THR A 185 -4.30 5.78 22.35
N TYR A 186 -4.59 4.86 21.43
CA TYR A 186 -3.61 4.27 20.54
C TYR A 186 -3.03 5.29 19.54
N ALA A 187 -3.88 6.07 18.86
CA ALA A 187 -3.49 7.06 17.86
C ALA A 187 -2.70 8.25 18.44
N ARG A 188 -2.76 8.50 19.75
CA ARG A 188 -1.88 9.43 20.48
C ARG A 188 -0.46 8.90 20.66
N ARG A 189 -0.26 7.58 20.70
CA ARG A 189 1.05 6.95 20.97
C ARG A 189 1.87 6.73 19.70
N VAL A 190 1.20 6.33 18.61
CA VAL A 190 1.86 5.98 17.34
C VAL A 190 1.55 6.97 16.22
N GLY A 191 2.50 7.15 15.30
CA GLY A 191 2.31 8.03 14.14
C GLY A 191 1.33 7.45 13.11
N ARG A 192 0.92 8.26 12.12
CA ARG A 192 -0.05 7.86 11.09
C ARG A 192 0.55 6.80 10.17
N PHE A 193 1.66 7.13 9.52
CA PHE A 193 2.32 6.30 8.51
C PHE A 193 3.75 5.92 8.92
N VAL A 194 4.46 6.84 9.56
CA VAL A 194 5.82 6.62 10.06
C VAL A 194 5.88 6.89 11.56
N PRO A 195 6.87 6.35 12.28
CA PRO A 195 6.95 6.50 13.73
C PRO A 195 6.94 7.96 14.15
N ARG A 196 6.19 8.25 15.22
CA ARG A 196 6.11 9.56 15.90
C ARG A 196 5.51 10.72 15.11
N LEU A 197 5.23 10.62 13.81
CA LEU A 197 4.63 11.71 13.03
C LEU A 197 3.13 11.55 12.81
N GLY A 198 2.38 12.64 12.98
CA GLY A 198 0.93 12.68 12.76
C GLY A 198 0.14 11.95 13.85
N ARG A 199 0.58 12.01 15.11
CA ARG A 199 -0.23 11.55 16.25
C ARG A 199 -1.41 12.49 16.42
N ILE A 200 -2.48 12.00 17.05
CA ILE A 200 -3.61 12.87 17.39
C ILE A 200 -3.22 13.71 18.60
N GLY A 201 -3.35 15.03 18.49
CA GLY A 201 -3.06 15.98 19.58
C GLY A 201 -1.65 16.60 19.56
N ASP A 202 -0.83 16.26 18.57
CA ASP A 202 0.33 17.07 18.15
C ASP A 202 -0.16 18.28 17.32
#